data_AF-A0A3N5N888-F1
#
_entry.id   AF-A0A3N5N888-F1
#
_cell.length_a   1.000
_cell.length_b   1.000
_cell.length_c   1.000
_cell.angle_alpha   90.00
_cell.angle_beta   90.00
_cell.angle_gamma   90.00
#
_symmetry.space_group_name_H-M   'P 1'
#
loop_
_entity.id
_entity.type
_entity.pdbx_description
1 polymer ?
#
loop_
_entity_poly.entity_id
_entity_poly.type
_entity_poly.pdbx_seq_one_letter_code
_entity_poly.pdbx_strand_id
1 'polypeptide(L)' 'MENREIFATITTIPPVFVRLDGRGFHRLADCLGLEKPFDEFFHKGMVTTCTSLVADSGLNPDFAYT' A
#
# COMPACT_ATOMS: atom_id res chain seq x y z
N MET A 1 -22.02 -24.04 12.97
CA MET A 1 -20.72 -23.68 12.39
C MET A 1 -19.99 -22.90 13.47
N GLU A 2 -18.90 -23.41 14.03
CA GLU A 2 -18.12 -22.63 15.01
C GLU A 2 -17.57 -21.37 14.33
N ASN A 3 -17.64 -20.24 15.04
CA ASN A 3 -17.11 -18.98 14.54
C ASN A 3 -15.57 -19.05 14.55
N ARG A 4 -14.97 -19.12 13.35
CA ARG A 4 -13.51 -19.24 13.15
C ARG A 4 -12.82 -17.89 12.92
N GLU A 5 -13.55 -16.79 13.03
CA GLU A 5 -13.01 -15.44 12.87
C GLU A 5 -12.33 -14.93 14.14
N ILE A 6 -11.40 -15.73 14.68
CA ILE A 6 -10.75 -15.50 15.98
C ILE A 6 -9.92 -14.21 16.07
N PHE A 7 -9.65 -13.56 14.94
CA PHE A 7 -8.88 -12.30 14.85
C PHE A 7 -9.72 -11.09 14.49
N ALA A 8 -11.02 -11.25 14.18
CA ALA A 8 -11.86 -10.15 13.68
C ALA A 8 -12.06 -9.01 14.70
N THR A 9 -11.86 -9.30 16.00
CA THR A 9 -12.00 -8.32 17.08
C THR A 9 -10.66 -7.72 17.52
N ILE A 10 -9.55 -8.03 16.85
CA ILE A 10 -8.28 -7.36 17.14
C ILE A 10 -8.40 -5.90 16.73
N THR A 11 -8.14 -5.00 17.67
CA THR A 11 -8.18 -3.55 17.47
C THR A 11 -6.89 -2.91 17.95
N THR A 12 -6.67 -1.66 17.54
CA THR A 12 -5.55 -0.84 17.97
C THR A 12 -6.06 0.57 18.32
N ILE A 13 -5.21 1.36 18.96
CA ILE A 13 -5.49 2.75 19.34
C ILE A 13 -4.60 3.72 18.54
N PRO A 14 -5.09 4.92 18.16
CA PRO A 14 -4.30 5.93 17.47
C PRO A 14 -3.22 6.57 18.36
N PRO A 15 -2.14 7.13 17.79
CA PRO A 15 -1.85 7.18 16.34
C PRO A 15 -1.36 5.83 15.80
N VAL A 16 -1.71 5.54 14.55
CA VAL A 16 -1.29 4.31 13.85
C VAL A 16 -0.62 4.68 12.53
N PHE A 17 0.48 4.00 12.24
CA PHE A 17 1.14 4.05 10.95
C PHE A 17 0.89 2.73 10.22
N VAL A 18 0.30 2.80 9.02
CA VAL A 18 0.06 1.64 8.17
C VAL A 18 1.11 1.62 7.06
N ARG A 19 1.90 0.55 7.00
CA ARG A 19 2.87 0.34 5.90
C ARG A 19 2.31 -0.68 4.91
N LEU A 20 2.22 -0.27 3.65
CA LEU A 20 1.89 -1.12 2.52
C LEU A 20 3.17 -1.39 1.72
N ASP A 21 3.43 -2.64 1.36
CA ASP A 21 4.64 -3.03 0.64
C ASP A 21 4.32 -3.94 -0.55
N GLY A 22 4.99 -3.68 -1.67
CA GLY A 22 4.82 -4.41 -2.91
C GLY A 22 5.42 -5.81 -2.87
N ARG A 23 4.62 -6.81 -2.53
CA ARG A 23 5.09 -8.20 -2.48
C ARG A 23 5.58 -8.68 -3.84
N GLY A 24 6.88 -9.00 -3.94
CA GLY A 24 7.47 -9.58 -5.15
C GLY A 24 7.70 -8.59 -6.28
N PHE A 25 7.73 -7.29 -6.00
CA PHE A 25 7.93 -6.24 -7.00
C PHE A 25 9.24 -6.35 -7.78
N HIS A 26 10.27 -7.03 -7.25
CA HIS A 26 11.47 -7.34 -8.03
C HIS A 26 11.15 -8.16 -9.30
N ARG A 27 10.23 -9.12 -9.22
CA ARG A 27 9.79 -9.91 -10.41
C ARG A 27 8.90 -9.09 -11.31
N LEU A 28 8.01 -8.29 -10.71
CA LEU A 28 7.13 -7.40 -11.47
C LEU A 28 7.96 -6.41 -12.31
N ALA A 29 8.99 -5.82 -11.71
CA ALA A 29 9.90 -4.90 -12.38
C ALA A 29 10.60 -5.57 -13.57
N ASP A 30 11.08 -6.80 -13.39
CA ASP A 30 11.68 -7.56 -14.50
C ASP A 30 10.65 -7.93 -15.58
N CYS A 31 9.42 -8.33 -15.21
CA CYS A 31 8.35 -8.67 -16.16
C CYS A 31 7.86 -7.46 -16.98
N LEU A 32 7.82 -6.27 -16.36
CA LEU A 32 7.43 -5.04 -17.03
C LEU A 32 8.60 -4.35 -17.75
N GLY A 33 9.83 -4.84 -17.56
CA GLY A 33 11.03 -4.24 -18.16
C GLY A 33 11.32 -2.83 -17.65
N LEU A 34 11.04 -2.56 -16.36
CA LEU A 34 11.23 -1.23 -15.77
C LEU A 34 12.69 -0.80 -15.79
N GLU A 35 12.90 0.52 -15.94
CA GLU A 35 14.22 1.13 -15.91
C GLU A 35 14.91 0.94 -14.54
N LYS A 36 16.23 0.70 -14.57
CA LYS A 36 17.08 0.56 -13.40
C LYS A 36 18.08 1.73 -13.35
N PRO A 37 18.36 2.32 -12.19
CA PRO A 37 17.88 1.93 -10.86
C PRO A 37 16.49 2.49 -10.49
N PHE A 38 15.98 3.46 -11.25
CA PHE A 38 14.71 4.12 -11.01
C PHE A 38 13.90 4.18 -12.30
N ASP A 39 12.61 3.95 -12.18
CA ASP A 39 11.66 4.02 -13.29
C ASP A 39 10.59 5.06 -12.96
N GLU A 40 10.46 6.07 -13.81
CA GLU A 40 9.54 7.19 -13.58
C GLU A 40 8.07 6.76 -13.66
N PHE A 41 7.75 5.79 -14.53
CA PHE A 41 6.39 5.28 -14.66
C PHE A 41 5.96 4.56 -13.38
N PHE A 42 6.83 3.72 -12.84
CA PHE A 42 6.60 3.03 -11.58
C PHE A 42 6.46 4.01 -10.40
N HIS A 43 7.36 4.99 -10.30
CA HIS A 43 7.28 6.05 -9.28
C HIS A 43 5.94 6.80 -9.35
N LYS A 44 5.52 7.23 -10.54
CA LYS A 44 4.22 7.91 -10.73
C LYS A 44 3.06 7.00 -10.30
N GLY A 45 3.11 5.71 -10.61
CA GLY A 45 2.11 4.74 -10.16
C GLY A 45 1.99 4.67 -8.63
N MET A 46 3.11 4.67 -7.91
CA MET A 46 3.13 4.69 -6.44
C MET A 46 2.54 6.00 -5.89
N VAL A 47 2.94 7.14 -6.43
CA VAL A 47 2.41 8.46 -6.03
C VAL A 47 0.91 8.56 -6.29
N THR A 48 0.43 8.10 -7.45
CA THR A 48 -1.00 8.08 -7.78
C THR A 48 -1.76 7.18 -6.81
N THR A 49 -1.23 6.00 -6.49
CA THR A 49 -1.84 5.08 -5.52
C THR A 49 -1.95 5.71 -4.13
N CYS A 50 -0.89 6.34 -3.64
CA CYS A 50 -0.91 7.05 -2.35
C CYS A 50 -1.88 8.24 -2.36
N THR A 51 -1.91 9.01 -3.45
CA THR A 51 -2.85 10.13 -3.61
C THR A 51 -4.29 9.65 -3.50
N SER A 52 -4.66 8.60 -4.23
CA SER A 52 -6.01 8.03 -4.16
C SER A 52 -6.30 7.38 -2.81
N LEU A 53 -5.31 6.79 -2.14
CA LEU A 53 -5.50 6.26 -0.78
C LEU A 53 -5.86 7.38 0.20
N VAL A 54 -5.22 8.54 0.09
CA VAL A 54 -5.48 9.69 0.98
C VAL A 54 -6.76 10.43 0.60
N ALA A 55 -7.01 10.64 -0.70
CA ALA A 55 -8.12 11.48 -1.17
C ALA A 55 -9.44 10.74 -1.37
N ASP A 56 -9.40 9.48 -1.83
CA ASP A 56 -10.56 8.82 -2.44
C ASP A 56 -10.99 7.54 -1.72
N SER A 57 -10.20 7.00 -0.79
CA SER A 57 -10.47 5.68 -0.17
C SER A 57 -11.61 5.66 0.85
N GLY A 58 -12.07 6.82 1.30
CA GLY A 58 -12.98 6.96 2.44
C GLY A 58 -12.32 6.75 3.81
N LEU A 59 -11.01 6.46 3.84
CA LEU A 59 -10.17 6.52 5.03
C LEU A 59 -9.68 7.95 5.26
N ASN A 60 -9.23 8.26 6.49
CA ASN A 60 -8.70 9.58 6.86
C ASN A 60 -7.23 9.52 7.35
N PRO A 61 -6.26 9.06 6.54
CA PRO A 61 -4.85 9.24 6.87
C PRO A 61 -4.44 10.72 6.74
N ASP A 62 -3.59 11.21 7.65
CA ASP A 62 -3.11 12.61 7.60
C ASP A 62 -2.18 12.87 6.41
N PHE A 63 -1.34 11.89 6.05
CA PHE A 63 -0.45 11.94 4.88
C PHE A 63 -0.01 10.52 4.47
N ALA A 64 0.65 10.44 3.31
CA ALA A 64 1.34 9.24 2.84
C ALA A 64 2.80 9.55 2.50
N TYR A 65 3.68 8.55 2.61
CA TYR A 65 5.08 8.63 2.24
C TYR A 65 5.45 7.40 1.40
N THR A 66 5.98 7.61 0.20
CA THR A 66 6.36 6.58 -0.76
C THR A 66 7.50 7.03 -1.66
#